data_AF-A0A1J6HTN4-F1
#
_entry.id   AF-A0A1J6HTN4-F1
#
_cell.length_a   1.000
_cell.length_b   1.000
_cell.length_c   1.000
_cell.angle_alpha   90.00
_cell.angle_beta   90.00
_cell.angle_gamma   90.00
#
_symmetry.space_group_name_H-M   'P 1'
#
loop_
_entity.id
_entity.type
_entity.pdbx_description
1 polymer ?
#
loop_
_entity_poly.entity_id
_entity_poly.type
_entity_poly.pdbx_seq_one_letter_code
_entity_poly.pdbx_strand_id
1 'polypeptide(L)'
;MGKKSRRPDHIPALKAIKKIKRSPFIVADIEAALHDDVHVPCAVGFLVVKPGEDLASKSEYYIETYFSEDNDFSISDFKKRSERMMLDFIERLAAVVSDEKEIRTVYFHNFSRYDGIIVTRAFTSQIGKYSFQTVMRKHKMYELKVYRGNEKKKLLFRIRDSYLLLPAALNNLAQDLCPKFGSKGTIPYEKLRLEYLPEIGQQLLAYLKQDVRLLGGVMLKAQEIYWNLYKIDNVDTITLSSLALSIFCMHYYDPKSWPIHIPTRNQERFIRRGYYGGHADVYKPYG
;
A
#
# COMPACT_ATOMS: atom_id res chain seq x y z
N MET A 1 -22.55 -31.96 27.30
CA MET A 1 -21.26 -32.12 26.57
C MET A 1 -21.02 -30.88 25.72
N GLY A 2 -20.05 -30.04 26.08
CA GLY A 2 -19.76 -28.80 25.35
C GLY A 2 -19.17 -29.10 23.97
N LYS A 3 -19.67 -28.41 22.92
CA LYS A 3 -19.12 -28.50 21.56
C LYS A 3 -17.62 -28.20 21.60
N LYS A 4 -16.77 -29.21 21.35
CA LYS A 4 -15.33 -29.00 21.13
C LYS A 4 -15.16 -27.95 20.04
N SER A 5 -14.37 -26.92 20.36
CA SER A 5 -13.99 -25.85 19.43
C SER A 5 -13.33 -26.48 18.19
N ARG A 6 -13.83 -26.15 16.98
CA ARG A 6 -13.24 -26.57 15.69
C ARG A 6 -11.91 -25.83 15.36
N ARG A 7 -11.11 -25.49 16.36
CA ARG A 7 -9.81 -24.86 16.11
C ARG A 7 -8.77 -25.95 15.86
N PRO A 8 -7.92 -25.80 14.82
CA PRO A 8 -6.85 -26.76 14.58
C PRO A 8 -5.84 -26.72 15.73
N ASP A 9 -5.29 -27.87 16.09
CA ASP A 9 -4.31 -28.00 17.19
C ASP A 9 -2.87 -27.68 16.77
N HIS A 10 -2.63 -27.52 15.46
CA HIS A 10 -1.35 -27.15 14.87
C HIS A 10 -1.57 -26.20 13.69
N ILE A 11 -0.52 -25.46 13.31
CA ILE A 11 -0.53 -24.61 12.12
C ILE A 11 -0.73 -25.52 10.90
N PRO A 12 -1.67 -25.21 9.99
CA PRO A 12 -1.86 -26.00 8.78
C PRO A 12 -0.77 -25.69 7.75
N ALA A 13 -0.36 -26.69 6.96
CA ALA A 13 0.37 -26.43 5.73
C ALA A 13 -0.50 -25.65 4.75
N LEU A 14 0.13 -24.75 3.99
CA LEU A 14 -0.52 -24.08 2.88
C LEU A 14 -0.39 -24.97 1.65
N LYS A 15 -1.52 -25.25 1.00
CA LYS A 15 -1.48 -25.92 -0.31
C LYS A 15 -0.94 -24.93 -1.33
N ALA A 16 -0.13 -25.43 -2.26
CA ALA A 16 0.26 -24.67 -3.44
C ALA A 16 -1.01 -24.09 -4.09
N ILE A 17 -1.07 -22.76 -4.17
CA ILE A 17 -2.21 -22.08 -4.77
C ILE A 17 -2.17 -22.43 -6.26
N LYS A 18 -3.29 -22.93 -6.82
CA LYS A 18 -3.45 -23.15 -8.28
C LYS A 18 -3.53 -21.81 -9.05
N LYS A 19 -2.78 -20.79 -8.63
CA LYS A 19 -2.73 -19.50 -9.30
C LYS A 19 -1.83 -19.67 -10.51
N ILE A 20 -2.40 -19.52 -11.70
CA ILE A 20 -1.68 -19.72 -12.96
C ILE A 20 -0.95 -18.42 -13.37
N LYS A 21 -1.41 -17.27 -12.86
CA LYS A 21 -0.88 -15.94 -13.19
C LYS A 21 -0.76 -15.03 -11.98
N ARG A 22 0.19 -14.10 -12.07
CA ARG A 22 0.30 -12.95 -11.16
C ARG A 22 -0.92 -12.03 -11.31
N SER A 23 -1.31 -11.37 -10.24
CA SER A 23 -2.42 -10.41 -10.22
C SER A 23 -1.94 -9.01 -10.62
N PRO A 24 -2.71 -8.27 -11.43
CA PRO A 24 -2.48 -6.85 -11.64
C PRO A 24 -2.84 -6.06 -10.38
N PHE A 25 -2.26 -4.86 -10.25
CA PHE A 25 -2.47 -3.96 -9.13
C PHE A 25 -2.37 -2.50 -9.59
N ILE A 26 -2.76 -1.58 -8.72
CA ILE A 26 -2.57 -0.14 -8.92
C ILE A 26 -1.53 0.35 -7.91
N VAL A 27 -0.73 1.31 -8.30
CA VAL A 27 0.11 2.12 -7.40
C VAL A 27 -0.37 3.56 -7.46
N ALA A 28 -0.30 4.27 -6.34
CA ALA A 28 -0.76 5.64 -6.23
C ALA A 28 0.09 6.41 -5.22
N ASP A 29 0.07 7.73 -5.34
CA ASP A 29 0.79 8.65 -4.47
C ASP A 29 0.06 9.99 -4.36
N ILE A 30 0.29 10.73 -3.28
CA ILE A 30 -0.38 12.01 -2.97
C ILE A 30 0.65 13.06 -2.57
N GLU A 31 0.55 14.23 -3.18
CA GLU A 31 1.26 15.42 -2.74
C GLU A 31 0.32 16.34 -1.97
N ALA A 32 0.85 16.98 -0.93
CA ALA A 32 0.09 17.89 -0.09
C ALA A 32 0.83 19.20 0.13
N ALA A 33 0.10 20.30 0.05
CA ALA A 33 0.57 21.63 0.37
C ALA A 33 0.19 22.02 1.80
N LEU A 34 0.97 22.90 2.41
CA LEU A 34 0.66 23.46 3.72
C LEU A 34 -0.33 24.62 3.58
N HIS A 35 -1.44 24.55 4.31
CA HIS A 35 -2.46 25.59 4.37
C HIS A 35 -3.02 25.69 5.80
N ASP A 36 -2.88 26.86 6.44
CA ASP A 36 -3.25 27.10 7.84
C ASP A 36 -2.64 26.07 8.80
N ASP A 37 -1.34 25.76 8.64
CA ASP A 37 -0.60 24.72 9.38
C ASP A 37 -1.17 23.29 9.26
N VAL A 38 -2.09 23.08 8.32
CA VAL A 38 -2.65 21.77 8.00
C VAL A 38 -2.19 21.39 6.61
N HIS A 39 -1.71 20.15 6.47
CA HIS A 39 -1.44 19.64 5.14
C HIS A 39 -2.73 19.25 4.43
N VAL A 40 -2.90 19.76 3.22
CA VAL A 40 -4.07 19.58 2.37
C VAL A 40 -3.61 19.03 1.02
N PRO A 41 -4.20 17.94 0.50
CA PRO A 41 -3.81 17.35 -0.77
C PRO A 41 -3.92 18.35 -1.92
N CYS A 42 -2.87 18.49 -2.72
CA CYS A 42 -2.86 19.36 -3.90
C CYS A 42 -2.70 18.58 -5.20
N ALA A 43 -2.09 17.39 -5.17
CA ALA A 43 -2.01 16.51 -6.33
C ALA A 43 -2.15 15.05 -5.93
N VAL A 44 -2.72 14.22 -6.80
CA VAL A 44 -2.80 12.77 -6.62
C VAL A 44 -2.65 12.07 -7.95
N GLY A 45 -1.92 10.95 -7.96
CA GLY A 45 -1.62 10.21 -9.17
C GLY A 45 -1.73 8.71 -8.98
N PHE A 46 -2.07 7.99 -10.04
CA PHE A 46 -2.03 6.52 -10.03
C PHE A 46 -1.63 5.91 -11.36
N LEU A 47 -1.15 4.67 -11.27
CA LEU A 47 -0.75 3.84 -12.40
C LEU A 47 -1.31 2.43 -12.23
N VAL A 48 -1.96 1.92 -13.27
CA VAL A 48 -2.30 0.50 -13.39
C VAL A 48 -1.06 -0.27 -13.81
N VAL A 49 -0.72 -1.33 -13.09
CA VAL A 49 0.46 -2.17 -13.33
C VAL A 49 0.02 -3.60 -13.61
N LYS A 50 0.38 -4.11 -14.78
CA LYS A 50 0.10 -5.50 -15.18
C LYS A 50 1.36 -6.35 -15.16
N PRO A 51 1.27 -7.62 -14.71
CA PRO A 51 2.45 -8.48 -14.66
C PRO A 51 3.05 -8.72 -16.06
N GLY A 52 4.38 -8.60 -16.16
CA GLY A 52 5.11 -8.77 -17.42
C GLY A 52 5.21 -7.51 -18.27
N GLU A 53 4.66 -6.38 -17.81
CA GLU A 53 4.88 -5.08 -18.44
C GLU A 53 6.33 -4.61 -18.29
N ASP A 54 6.84 -3.90 -19.29
CA ASP A 54 8.09 -3.16 -19.17
C ASP A 54 7.81 -1.67 -19.00
N LEU A 55 7.76 -1.25 -17.74
CA LEU A 55 7.56 0.14 -17.34
C LEU A 55 8.69 1.10 -17.80
N ALA A 56 9.78 0.57 -18.38
CA ALA A 56 10.93 1.36 -18.83
C ALA A 56 10.80 1.84 -20.27
N SER A 57 10.29 0.97 -21.14
CA SER A 57 10.34 1.15 -22.59
C SER A 57 9.17 1.93 -23.18
N LYS A 58 8.06 2.10 -22.45
CA LYS A 58 6.94 2.91 -22.93
C LYS A 58 7.03 4.32 -22.37
N SER A 59 7.19 5.28 -23.27
CA SER A 59 7.07 6.73 -22.99
C SER A 59 5.68 7.15 -22.53
N GLU A 60 4.68 6.27 -22.66
CA GLU A 60 3.25 6.54 -22.43
C GLU A 60 2.59 5.54 -21.48
N TYR A 61 3.21 5.22 -20.34
CA TYR A 61 2.35 4.78 -19.23
C TYR A 61 1.54 5.98 -18.79
N TYR A 62 0.25 5.95 -19.09
CA TYR A 62 -0.69 7.00 -18.72
C TYR A 62 -0.87 6.96 -17.19
N ILE A 63 0.05 7.65 -16.50
CA ILE A 63 -0.12 7.98 -15.10
C ILE A 63 -1.22 9.04 -15.06
N GLU A 64 -2.36 8.64 -14.54
CA GLU A 64 -3.49 9.53 -14.33
C GLU A 64 -3.17 10.43 -13.15
N THR A 65 -3.19 11.74 -13.38
CA THR A 65 -2.91 12.74 -12.34
C THR A 65 -4.06 13.71 -12.23
N TYR A 66 -4.34 14.13 -11.01
CA TYR A 66 -5.34 15.14 -10.68
C TYR A 66 -4.63 16.24 -9.89
N PHE A 67 -4.89 17.49 -10.23
CA PHE A 67 -4.33 18.65 -9.56
C PHE A 67 -5.44 19.57 -9.07
N SER A 68 -5.30 20.10 -7.85
CA SER A 68 -6.33 20.95 -7.24
C SER A 68 -6.58 22.22 -8.05
N GLU A 69 -5.50 22.81 -8.59
CA GLU A 69 -5.58 24.08 -9.32
C GLU A 69 -6.18 23.94 -10.72
N ASP A 70 -6.39 22.73 -11.23
CA ASP A 70 -7.14 22.52 -12.48
C ASP A 70 -8.59 23.01 -12.35
N ASN A 71 -9.11 23.11 -11.11
CA ASN A 71 -10.44 23.59 -10.78
C ASN A 71 -10.48 25.07 -10.33
N ASP A 72 -9.37 25.79 -10.41
CA ASP A 72 -9.23 27.17 -9.87
C ASP A 72 -10.29 28.14 -10.40
N PHE A 73 -10.55 28.08 -11.71
CA PHE A 73 -11.52 28.95 -12.36
C PHE A 73 -12.96 28.77 -11.86
N SER A 74 -13.29 27.61 -11.26
CA SER A 74 -14.65 27.27 -10.84
C SER A 74 -14.84 27.29 -9.32
N ILE A 75 -13.78 27.16 -8.53
CA ILE A 75 -13.86 27.02 -7.07
C ILE A 75 -12.76 27.89 -6.44
N SER A 76 -13.12 29.02 -5.85
CA SER A 76 -12.16 29.92 -5.21
C SER A 76 -11.52 29.36 -3.93
N ASP A 77 -12.21 28.47 -3.22
CA ASP A 77 -11.71 27.89 -1.97
C ASP A 77 -10.81 26.67 -2.23
N PHE A 78 -9.57 26.73 -1.77
CA PHE A 78 -8.59 25.66 -1.97
C PHE A 78 -8.98 24.33 -1.31
N LYS A 79 -9.59 24.36 -0.11
CA LYS A 79 -10.03 23.12 0.56
C LYS A 79 -11.10 22.41 -0.27
N LYS A 80 -12.05 23.15 -0.85
CA LYS A 80 -13.06 22.61 -1.77
C LYS A 80 -12.46 22.09 -3.08
N ARG A 81 -11.44 22.77 -3.63
CA ARG A 81 -10.69 22.26 -4.80
C ARG A 81 -10.01 20.93 -4.51
N SER A 82 -9.33 20.84 -3.36
CA SER A 82 -8.71 19.61 -2.87
C SER A 82 -9.72 18.48 -2.68
N GLU A 83 -10.86 18.76 -2.05
CA GLU A 83 -11.94 17.78 -1.85
C GLU A 83 -12.52 17.30 -3.19
N ARG A 84 -12.70 18.20 -4.16
CA ARG A 84 -13.16 17.86 -5.51
C ARG A 84 -12.15 16.97 -6.23
N MET A 85 -10.87 17.35 -6.22
CA MET A 85 -9.78 16.56 -6.80
C MET A 85 -9.73 15.13 -6.22
N MET A 86 -9.82 15.01 -4.89
CA MET A 86 -9.84 13.70 -4.22
C MET A 86 -11.07 12.87 -4.56
N LEU A 87 -12.23 13.53 -4.77
CA LEU A 87 -13.44 12.86 -5.23
C LEU A 87 -13.26 12.30 -6.64
N ASP A 88 -12.80 13.13 -7.58
CA ASP A 88 -12.59 12.74 -8.98
C ASP A 88 -11.59 11.57 -9.06
N PHE A 89 -10.53 11.60 -8.26
CA PHE A 89 -9.58 10.49 -8.09
C PHE A 89 -10.24 9.20 -7.58
N ILE A 90 -11.02 9.25 -6.50
CA ILE A 90 -11.71 8.08 -5.95
C ILE A 90 -12.70 7.49 -6.96
N GLU A 91 -13.45 8.34 -7.65
CA GLU A 91 -14.41 7.90 -8.67
C GLU A 91 -13.72 7.24 -9.85
N ARG A 92 -12.59 7.80 -10.30
CA ARG A 92 -11.79 7.19 -11.36
C ARG A 92 -11.24 5.84 -10.93
N LEU A 93 -10.60 5.73 -9.76
CA LEU A 93 -10.12 4.45 -9.23
C LEU A 93 -11.24 3.41 -9.19
N ALA A 94 -12.42 3.84 -8.75
CA ALA A 94 -13.59 2.99 -8.65
C ALA A 94 -14.10 2.55 -10.04
N ALA A 95 -13.99 3.38 -11.07
CA ALA A 95 -14.29 3.04 -12.46
C ALA A 95 -13.26 2.03 -13.01
N VAL A 96 -11.96 2.32 -12.91
CA VAL A 96 -10.87 1.43 -13.38
C VAL A 96 -11.00 0.03 -12.80
N VAL A 97 -11.22 -0.10 -11.49
CA VAL A 97 -11.37 -1.40 -10.83
C VAL A 97 -12.69 -2.11 -11.22
N SER A 98 -13.71 -1.35 -11.60
CA SER A 98 -14.97 -1.94 -12.09
C SER A 98 -14.81 -2.55 -13.48
N ASP A 99 -14.02 -1.89 -14.34
CA ASP A 99 -13.71 -2.33 -15.70
C ASP A 99 -12.69 -3.48 -15.67
N GLU A 100 -11.62 -3.36 -14.89
CA GLU A 100 -10.57 -4.36 -14.72
C GLU A 100 -10.77 -5.20 -13.44
N LYS A 101 -11.74 -6.12 -13.48
CA LYS A 101 -12.19 -6.91 -12.30
C LYS A 101 -11.10 -7.74 -11.59
N GLU A 102 -9.96 -7.95 -12.24
CA GLU A 102 -8.79 -8.67 -11.69
C GLU A 102 -7.98 -7.80 -10.73
N ILE A 103 -8.02 -6.47 -10.90
CA ILE A 103 -7.37 -5.51 -10.03
C ILE A 103 -8.18 -5.41 -8.75
N ARG A 104 -7.53 -5.67 -7.61
CA ARG A 104 -8.16 -5.61 -6.29
C ARG A 104 -7.35 -4.85 -5.25
N THR A 105 -6.13 -4.45 -5.60
CA THR A 105 -5.17 -3.88 -4.66
C THR A 105 -4.60 -2.59 -5.23
N VAL A 106 -4.65 -1.54 -4.42
CA VAL A 106 -4.01 -0.24 -4.65
C VAL A 106 -2.91 -0.09 -3.61
N TYR A 107 -1.70 0.24 -4.02
CA TYR A 107 -0.57 0.47 -3.12
C TYR A 107 -0.23 1.95 -3.04
N PHE A 108 -0.03 2.44 -1.83
CA PHE A 108 0.71 3.66 -1.55
C PHE A 108 1.98 3.28 -0.79
N HIS A 109 3.05 4.05 -0.94
CA HIS A 109 4.26 3.82 -0.16
C HIS A 109 4.15 4.54 1.18
N ASN A 110 4.30 3.83 2.30
CA ASN A 110 4.11 4.38 3.64
C ASN A 110 2.67 4.86 3.93
N PHE A 111 1.68 4.20 3.29
CA PHE A 111 0.24 4.45 3.44
C PHE A 111 -0.21 4.51 4.90
N SER A 112 0.35 3.65 5.76
CA SER A 112 -0.08 3.49 7.14
C SER A 112 0.11 4.73 8.02
N ARG A 113 0.86 5.72 7.52
CA ARG A 113 1.12 6.99 8.18
C ARG A 113 0.25 8.09 7.59
N TYR A 114 0.78 8.81 6.61
CA TYR A 114 0.26 10.11 6.18
C TYR A 114 -0.88 9.97 5.17
N ASP A 115 -0.64 9.32 4.03
CA ASP A 115 -1.63 9.16 2.96
C ASP A 115 -2.89 8.43 3.42
N GLY A 116 -2.74 7.45 4.33
CA GLY A 116 -3.86 6.72 4.88
C GLY A 116 -4.86 7.60 5.63
N ILE A 117 -4.39 8.65 6.32
CA ILE A 117 -5.26 9.61 7.00
C ILE A 117 -6.03 10.44 5.97
N ILE A 118 -5.33 10.97 4.96
CA ILE A 118 -5.92 11.76 3.88
C ILE A 118 -6.98 10.97 3.12
N VAL A 119 -6.63 9.76 2.68
CA VAL A 119 -7.52 8.92 1.88
C VAL A 119 -8.73 8.49 2.70
N THR A 120 -8.53 8.13 3.97
CA THR A 120 -9.65 7.78 4.86
C THR A 120 -10.60 8.96 5.04
N ARG A 121 -10.08 10.19 5.23
CA ARG A 121 -10.90 11.41 5.30
C ARG A 121 -11.69 11.62 4.01
N ALA A 122 -11.07 11.46 2.85
CA ALA A 122 -11.78 11.58 1.57
C ALA A 122 -12.95 10.59 1.44
N PHE A 123 -12.81 9.35 1.93
CA PHE A 123 -13.92 8.39 1.96
C PHE A 123 -15.01 8.72 2.97
N THR A 124 -14.70 9.42 4.08
CA THR A 124 -15.74 9.87 5.02
C THR A 124 -16.71 10.88 4.39
N SER A 125 -16.22 11.73 3.49
CA SER A 125 -17.06 12.65 2.71
C SER A 125 -17.94 11.96 1.67
N GLN A 126 -17.79 10.64 1.48
CA GLN A 126 -18.49 9.83 0.47
C GLN A 126 -19.34 8.71 1.11
N ILE A 127 -19.64 8.83 2.40
CA ILE A 127 -20.54 7.92 3.11
C ILE A 127 -21.90 7.91 2.40
N GLY A 128 -22.39 6.70 2.11
CA GLY A 128 -23.64 6.46 1.36
C GLY A 128 -23.39 5.94 -0.06
N LYS A 129 -22.32 6.38 -0.73
CA LYS A 129 -21.87 5.78 -2.01
C LYS A 129 -20.89 4.64 -1.76
N TYR A 130 -19.97 4.85 -0.82
CA TYR A 130 -18.98 3.87 -0.39
C TYR A 130 -19.13 3.55 1.09
N SER A 131 -18.74 2.34 1.45
CA SER A 131 -18.44 1.98 2.85
C SER A 131 -17.05 1.39 2.91
N PHE A 132 -16.38 1.54 4.06
CA PHE A 132 -15.01 1.08 4.20
C PHE A 132 -14.74 0.44 5.55
N GLN A 133 -13.70 -0.40 5.59
CA GLN A 133 -13.24 -1.09 6.80
C GLN A 133 -11.71 -1.07 6.85
N THR A 134 -11.15 -0.68 7.99
CA THR A 134 -9.71 -0.71 8.22
C THR A 134 -9.27 -1.99 8.93
N VAL A 135 -8.06 -2.46 8.62
CA VAL A 135 -7.35 -3.47 9.40
C VAL A 135 -6.24 -2.75 10.15
N MET A 136 -6.41 -2.60 11.46
CA MET A 136 -5.49 -1.85 12.33
C MET A 136 -4.85 -2.77 13.36
N ARG A 137 -3.57 -2.55 13.67
CA ARG A 137 -2.92 -3.17 14.84
C ARG A 137 -1.84 -2.23 15.38
N LYS A 138 -1.82 -2.00 16.69
CA LYS A 138 -0.84 -1.13 17.37
C LYS A 138 -0.67 0.23 16.65
N HIS A 139 -1.77 0.93 16.43
CA HIS A 139 -1.83 2.24 15.75
C HIS A 139 -1.35 2.25 14.29
N LYS A 140 -1.06 1.10 13.69
CA LYS A 140 -0.67 0.99 12.28
C LYS A 140 -1.84 0.50 11.43
N MET A 141 -2.13 1.21 10.34
CA MET A 141 -3.10 0.78 9.32
C MET A 141 -2.43 -0.16 8.33
N TYR A 142 -2.90 -1.40 8.25
CA TYR A 142 -2.37 -2.40 7.33
C TYR A 142 -3.11 -2.40 5.99
N GLU A 143 -4.42 -2.16 6.05
CA GLU A 143 -5.28 -2.25 4.88
C GLU A 143 -6.55 -1.41 5.08
N LEU A 144 -7.00 -0.73 4.03
CA LEU A 144 -8.30 -0.07 3.94
C LEU A 144 -9.12 -0.77 2.85
N LYS A 145 -10.18 -1.48 3.23
CA LYS A 145 -11.10 -2.17 2.30
C LYS A 145 -12.23 -1.22 1.92
N VAL A 146 -12.46 -1.05 0.63
CA VAL A 146 -13.52 -0.19 0.10
C VAL A 146 -14.60 -1.04 -0.55
N TYR A 147 -15.85 -0.77 -0.20
CA TYR A 147 -17.03 -1.48 -0.66
C TYR A 147 -17.99 -0.50 -1.35
N ARG A 148 -18.69 -0.99 -2.38
CA ARG A 148 -19.76 -0.25 -3.06
C ARG A 148 -21.13 -0.84 -2.71
N GLY A 149 -22.12 0.04 -2.50
CA GLY A 149 -23.52 -0.32 -2.25
C GLY A 149 -23.89 -0.43 -0.77
N ASN A 150 -25.16 -0.11 -0.46
CA ASN A 150 -25.68 -0.02 0.91
C ASN A 150 -26.15 -1.37 1.48
N GLU A 151 -26.88 -2.18 0.69
CA GLU A 151 -27.49 -3.43 1.18
C GLU A 151 -26.62 -4.68 0.94
N LYS A 152 -26.02 -4.81 -0.25
CA LYS A 152 -25.07 -5.88 -0.60
C LYS A 152 -23.69 -5.30 -0.82
N LYS A 153 -22.93 -5.12 0.26
CA LYS A 153 -21.56 -4.60 0.23
C LYS A 153 -20.66 -5.48 -0.64
N LYS A 154 -20.40 -5.04 -1.87
CA LYS A 154 -19.44 -5.69 -2.77
C LYS A 154 -18.08 -5.06 -2.56
N LEU A 155 -17.08 -5.86 -2.23
CA LEU A 155 -15.70 -5.38 -2.16
C LEU A 155 -15.29 -4.86 -3.54
N LEU A 156 -14.87 -3.61 -3.57
CA LEU A 156 -14.39 -2.96 -4.77
C LEU A 156 -12.88 -3.21 -4.91
N PHE A 157 -12.09 -2.59 -4.05
CA PHE A 157 -10.65 -2.77 -3.92
C PHE A 157 -10.22 -2.65 -2.46
N ARG A 158 -8.93 -2.90 -2.23
CA ARG A 158 -8.24 -2.71 -0.96
C ARG A 158 -7.05 -1.80 -1.20
N ILE A 159 -6.82 -0.86 -0.30
CA ILE A 159 -5.62 -0.03 -0.28
C ILE A 159 -4.65 -0.60 0.75
N ARG A 160 -3.38 -0.72 0.39
CA ARG A 160 -2.32 -1.30 1.23
C ARG A 160 -1.07 -0.43 1.24
N ASP A 161 -0.31 -0.62 2.31
CA ASP A 161 1.01 -0.01 2.47
C ASP A 161 2.09 -0.89 1.83
N SER A 162 2.77 -0.43 0.79
CA SER A 162 3.89 -1.17 0.20
C SER A 162 5.09 -1.27 1.15
N TYR A 163 5.25 -0.33 2.09
CA TYR A 163 6.34 -0.33 3.08
C TYR A 163 6.22 -1.52 4.06
N LEU A 164 5.02 -2.09 4.23
CA LEU A 164 4.82 -3.30 5.02
C LEU A 164 5.37 -4.56 4.34
N LEU A 165 5.46 -4.54 3.00
CA LEU A 165 6.04 -5.62 2.20
C LEU A 165 7.52 -5.38 1.91
N LEU A 166 7.89 -4.13 1.65
CA LEU A 166 9.24 -3.69 1.26
C LEU A 166 9.69 -2.54 2.19
N PRO A 167 10.27 -2.84 3.37
CA PRO A 167 10.51 -1.87 4.44
C PRO A 167 11.80 -1.04 4.21
N ALA A 168 11.84 -0.30 3.11
CA ALA A 168 12.92 0.63 2.79
C ALA A 168 12.34 1.88 2.11
N ALA A 169 13.11 2.97 2.08
CA ALA A 169 12.72 4.17 1.37
C ALA A 169 12.56 3.88 -0.14
N LEU A 170 11.56 4.49 -0.77
CA LEU A 170 11.28 4.29 -2.20
C LEU A 170 12.51 4.49 -3.09
N ASN A 171 13.33 5.52 -2.82
CA ASN A 171 14.54 5.77 -3.58
C ASN A 171 15.55 4.60 -3.49
N ASN A 172 15.74 4.03 -2.29
CA ASN A 172 16.66 2.90 -2.11
C ASN A 172 16.12 1.66 -2.83
N LEU A 173 14.83 1.37 -2.67
CA LEU A 173 14.17 0.27 -3.39
C LEU A 173 14.28 0.43 -4.90
N ALA A 174 14.13 1.65 -5.42
CA ALA A 174 14.25 1.94 -6.83
C ALA A 174 15.67 1.72 -7.36
N GLN A 175 16.68 2.19 -6.62
CA GLN A 175 18.09 1.99 -6.95
C GLN A 175 18.46 0.49 -6.98
N ASP A 176 17.93 -0.29 -6.03
CA ASP A 176 18.25 -1.72 -5.91
C ASP A 176 17.51 -2.59 -6.94
N LEU A 177 16.21 -2.34 -7.16
CA LEU A 177 15.35 -3.23 -7.95
C LEU A 177 15.12 -2.76 -9.39
N CYS A 178 15.20 -1.46 -9.64
CA CYS A 178 14.87 -0.89 -10.95
C CYS A 178 15.67 0.39 -11.27
N PRO A 179 17.02 0.32 -11.28
CA PRO A 179 17.88 1.48 -11.51
C PRO A 179 17.64 2.17 -12.86
N LYS A 180 17.11 1.42 -13.84
CA LYS A 180 16.73 1.92 -15.17
C LYS A 180 15.64 3.01 -15.16
N PHE A 181 14.91 3.20 -14.06
CA PHE A 181 13.89 4.26 -13.94
C PHE A 181 14.45 5.60 -13.44
N GLY A 182 15.76 5.66 -13.15
CA GLY A 182 16.39 6.85 -12.60
C GLY A 182 16.14 7.00 -11.09
N SER A 183 16.59 8.13 -10.55
CA SER A 183 16.44 8.44 -9.12
C SER A 183 15.09 9.06 -8.81
N LYS A 184 14.79 9.15 -7.51
CA LYS A 184 13.72 10.01 -7.03
C LYS A 184 13.95 11.46 -7.50
N GLY A 185 12.88 12.15 -7.87
CA GLY A 185 12.94 13.57 -8.17
C GLY A 185 13.25 14.41 -6.92
N THR A 186 13.40 15.72 -7.10
CA THR A 186 13.48 16.68 -6.00
C THR A 186 12.47 17.80 -6.22
N ILE A 187 11.86 18.25 -5.12
CA ILE A 187 10.95 19.39 -5.11
C ILE A 187 11.32 20.29 -3.92
N PRO A 188 11.30 21.63 -4.09
CA PRO A 188 11.53 22.54 -2.98
C PRO A 188 10.33 22.53 -2.03
N TYR A 189 10.38 21.68 -0.98
CA TYR A 189 9.30 21.54 0.00
C TYR A 189 8.94 22.86 0.71
N GLU A 190 9.90 23.78 0.84
CA GLU A 190 9.68 25.13 1.38
C GLU A 190 8.69 25.95 0.53
N LYS A 191 8.56 25.62 -0.75
CA LYS A 191 7.65 26.24 -1.71
C LYS A 191 6.32 25.48 -1.86
N LEU A 192 6.07 24.39 -1.14
CA LEU A 192 4.77 23.72 -1.10
C LEU A 192 3.75 24.49 -0.24
N ARG A 193 3.59 25.77 -0.57
CA ARG A 193 2.57 26.68 -0.02
C ARG A 193 1.61 27.04 -1.13
N LEU A 194 0.38 27.37 -0.77
CA LEU A 194 -0.69 27.65 -1.74
C LEU A 194 -0.32 28.70 -2.77
N GLU A 195 0.39 29.75 -2.34
CA GLU A 195 0.79 30.89 -3.16
C GLU A 195 1.64 30.48 -4.37
N TYR A 196 2.44 29.42 -4.25
CA TYR A 196 3.35 28.98 -5.31
C TYR A 196 2.82 27.80 -6.12
N LEU A 197 1.69 27.19 -5.73
CA LEU A 197 1.15 25.99 -6.39
C LEU A 197 0.93 26.17 -7.90
N PRO A 198 0.38 27.29 -8.39
CA PRO A 198 0.21 27.50 -9.83
C PRO A 198 1.54 27.50 -10.60
N GLU A 199 2.60 28.02 -9.98
CA GLU A 199 3.94 28.13 -10.59
C GLU A 199 4.68 26.78 -10.59
N ILE A 200 4.61 26.04 -9.49
CA ILE A 200 5.32 24.76 -9.33
C ILE A 200 4.51 23.55 -9.80
N GLY A 201 3.25 23.74 -10.22
CA GLY A 201 2.31 22.65 -10.52
C GLY A 201 2.85 21.63 -11.52
N GLN A 202 3.46 22.08 -12.63
CA GLN A 202 4.06 21.17 -13.61
C GLN A 202 5.23 20.36 -13.02
N GLN A 203 6.07 21.00 -12.20
CA GLN A 203 7.19 20.34 -11.54
C GLN A 203 6.69 19.33 -10.49
N LEU A 204 5.66 19.69 -9.73
CA LEU A 204 4.99 18.84 -8.74
C LEU A 204 4.40 17.59 -9.41
N LEU A 205 3.68 17.77 -10.52
CA LEU A 205 3.10 16.66 -11.27
C LEU A 205 4.18 15.76 -11.88
N ALA A 206 5.30 16.32 -12.35
CA ALA A 206 6.42 15.53 -12.83
C ALA A 206 7.08 14.71 -11.70
N TYR A 207 7.24 15.32 -10.51
CA TYR A 207 7.74 14.65 -9.30
C TYR A 207 6.82 13.49 -8.90
N LEU A 208 5.52 13.75 -8.76
CA LEU A 208 4.49 12.77 -8.43
C LEU A 208 4.47 11.61 -9.44
N LYS A 209 4.52 11.91 -10.73
CA LYS A 209 4.59 10.89 -11.79
C LYS A 209 5.82 9.99 -11.63
N GLN A 210 6.98 10.58 -11.27
CA GLN A 210 8.18 9.81 -11.03
C GLN A 210 8.01 8.90 -9.81
N ASP A 211 7.47 9.37 -8.69
CA ASP A 211 7.24 8.55 -7.49
C ASP A 211 6.28 7.39 -7.75
N VAL A 212 5.16 7.64 -8.44
CA VAL A 212 4.21 6.61 -8.87
C VAL A 212 4.89 5.58 -9.80
N ARG A 213 5.71 6.05 -10.75
CA ARG A 213 6.44 5.17 -11.67
C ARG A 213 7.44 4.28 -10.93
N LEU A 214 8.23 4.86 -10.02
CA LEU A 214 9.21 4.14 -9.21
C LEU A 214 8.52 3.08 -8.35
N LEU A 215 7.41 3.43 -7.70
CA LEU A 215 6.64 2.49 -6.89
C LEU A 215 6.07 1.34 -7.72
N GLY A 216 5.53 1.63 -8.91
CA GLY A 216 5.05 0.63 -9.86
C GLY A 216 6.15 -0.34 -10.27
N GLY A 217 7.31 0.21 -10.59
CA GLY A 217 8.54 -0.52 -10.92
C GLY A 217 9.01 -1.47 -9.83
N VAL A 218 9.19 -0.93 -8.63
CA VAL A 218 9.62 -1.66 -7.44
C VAL A 218 8.66 -2.81 -7.13
N MET A 219 7.36 -2.54 -7.12
CA MET A 219 6.35 -3.55 -6.80
C MET A 219 6.26 -4.64 -7.87
N LEU A 220 6.37 -4.27 -9.15
CA LEU A 220 6.36 -5.22 -10.27
C LEU A 220 7.59 -6.13 -10.22
N LYS A 221 8.77 -5.57 -9.95
CA LYS A 221 10.00 -6.36 -9.83
C LYS A 221 9.98 -7.28 -8.63
N ALA A 222 9.52 -6.80 -7.48
CA ALA A 222 9.33 -7.63 -6.29
C ALA A 222 8.37 -8.80 -6.58
N GLN A 223 7.24 -8.52 -7.25
CA GLN A 223 6.28 -9.55 -7.65
C GLN A 223 6.92 -10.60 -8.58
N GLU A 224 7.74 -10.17 -9.55
CA GLU A 224 8.48 -11.07 -10.43
C GLU A 224 9.44 -11.99 -9.65
N ILE A 225 10.23 -11.43 -8.73
CA ILE A 225 11.20 -12.19 -7.93
C ILE A 225 10.50 -13.28 -7.11
N TYR A 226 9.48 -12.91 -6.32
CA TYR A 226 8.76 -13.87 -5.47
C TYR A 226 8.01 -14.92 -6.28
N TRP A 227 7.48 -14.54 -7.44
CA TRP A 227 6.82 -15.49 -8.34
C TRP A 227 7.82 -16.49 -8.95
N ASN A 228 9.00 -16.03 -9.36
CA ASN A 228 9.99 -16.89 -9.99
C ASN A 228 10.60 -17.87 -8.98
N LEU A 229 10.94 -17.40 -7.78
CA LEU A 229 11.57 -18.21 -6.74
C LEU A 229 10.59 -19.16 -6.04
N TYR A 230 9.37 -18.70 -5.73
CA TYR A 230 8.46 -19.41 -4.83
C TYR A 230 7.06 -19.65 -5.41
N LYS A 231 6.74 -19.17 -6.62
CA LYS A 231 5.39 -19.21 -7.19
C LYS A 231 4.33 -18.59 -6.26
N ILE A 232 4.72 -17.56 -5.52
CA ILE A 232 3.85 -16.77 -4.65
C ILE A 232 3.74 -15.36 -5.22
N ASP A 233 2.51 -14.86 -5.23
CA ASP A 233 2.22 -13.47 -5.59
C ASP A 233 2.18 -12.60 -4.33
N ASN A 234 3.08 -11.61 -4.25
CA ASN A 234 3.15 -10.70 -3.10
C ASN A 234 1.87 -9.87 -2.95
N VAL A 235 1.08 -9.67 -4.01
CA VAL A 235 -0.22 -8.98 -3.98
C VAL A 235 -1.23 -9.69 -3.08
N ASP A 236 -1.09 -10.98 -2.83
CA ASP A 236 -1.97 -11.74 -1.94
C ASP A 236 -1.59 -11.58 -0.46
N THR A 237 -0.44 -10.96 -0.17
CA THR A 237 0.11 -10.79 1.18
C THR A 237 0.09 -9.33 1.62
N ILE A 238 -0.05 -9.10 2.93
CA ILE A 238 -0.15 -7.74 3.51
C ILE A 238 1.21 -7.26 4.04
N THR A 239 2.04 -8.18 4.54
CA THR A 239 3.31 -7.84 5.19
C THR A 239 4.41 -8.80 4.79
N LEU A 240 5.66 -8.36 4.89
CA LEU A 240 6.84 -9.19 4.66
C LEU A 240 6.84 -10.44 5.56
N SER A 241 6.46 -10.30 6.84
CA SER A 241 6.37 -11.44 7.75
C SER A 241 5.29 -12.44 7.33
N SER A 242 4.15 -11.96 6.81
CA SER A 242 3.10 -12.82 6.25
C SER A 242 3.55 -13.53 4.98
N LEU A 243 4.33 -12.85 4.13
CA LEU A 243 4.92 -13.41 2.94
C LEU A 243 5.94 -14.51 3.28
N ALA A 244 6.86 -14.22 4.19
CA ALA A 244 7.86 -15.17 4.67
C ALA A 244 7.20 -16.42 5.30
N LEU A 245 6.19 -16.22 6.15
CA LEU A 245 5.42 -17.32 6.72
C LEU A 245 4.70 -18.13 5.65
N SER A 246 4.17 -17.48 4.60
CA SER A 246 3.50 -18.19 3.50
C SER A 246 4.48 -19.04 2.69
N ILE A 247 5.67 -18.51 2.41
CA ILE A 247 6.76 -19.25 1.76
C ILE A 247 7.14 -20.48 2.61
N PHE A 248 7.37 -20.29 3.91
CA PHE A 248 7.69 -21.36 4.84
C PHE A 248 6.60 -22.44 4.88
N CYS A 249 5.35 -22.04 5.13
CA CYS A 249 4.23 -22.96 5.25
C CYS A 249 3.88 -23.71 3.95
N MET A 250 4.29 -23.21 2.79
CA MET A 250 4.00 -23.81 1.50
C MET A 250 5.12 -24.74 0.99
N HIS A 251 6.38 -24.37 1.24
CA HIS A 251 7.53 -25.07 0.63
C HIS A 251 8.38 -25.87 1.62
N TYR A 252 8.36 -25.53 2.90
CA TYR A 252 9.32 -26.05 3.87
C TYR A 252 8.67 -26.73 5.08
N TYR A 253 7.38 -26.51 5.30
CA TYR A 253 6.67 -27.02 6.47
C TYR A 253 5.95 -28.34 6.17
N ASP A 254 6.37 -29.41 6.84
CA ASP A 254 5.67 -30.69 6.86
C ASP A 254 4.92 -30.89 8.19
N PRO A 255 3.59 -30.64 8.24
CA PRO A 255 2.80 -30.79 9.45
C PRO A 255 2.60 -32.26 9.85
N LYS A 256 2.85 -33.23 8.95
CA LYS A 256 2.71 -34.65 9.28
C LYS A 256 3.90 -35.16 10.08
N SER A 257 5.10 -34.73 9.69
CA SER A 257 6.34 -35.14 10.38
C SER A 257 6.70 -34.21 11.54
N TRP A 258 6.49 -32.90 11.39
CA TRP A 258 6.97 -31.88 12.33
C TRP A 258 5.90 -30.82 12.65
N PRO A 259 4.79 -31.19 13.30
CA PRO A 259 3.69 -30.26 13.57
C PRO A 259 4.11 -29.10 14.49
N ILE A 260 3.85 -27.86 14.07
CA ILE A 260 3.95 -26.68 14.93
C ILE A 260 2.63 -26.52 15.68
N HIS A 261 2.61 -27.00 16.93
CA HIS A 261 1.42 -26.97 17.78
C HIS A 261 1.00 -25.55 18.19
N ILE A 262 -0.31 -25.32 18.25
CA ILE A 262 -0.88 -24.06 18.72
C ILE A 262 -1.03 -24.15 20.25
N PRO A 263 -0.25 -23.40 21.04
CA PRO A 263 -0.29 -23.50 22.49
C PRO A 263 -1.60 -22.96 23.06
N THR A 264 -2.02 -23.49 24.20
CA THR A 264 -3.03 -22.87 25.05
C THR A 264 -2.53 -21.51 25.57
N ARG A 265 -3.45 -20.65 26.05
CA ARG A 265 -3.09 -19.34 26.63
C ARG A 265 -2.09 -19.44 27.78
N ASN A 266 -2.17 -20.50 28.59
CA ASN A 266 -1.24 -20.71 29.70
C ASN A 266 0.16 -21.11 29.19
N GLN A 267 0.23 -22.01 28.22
CA GLN A 267 1.49 -22.40 27.57
C GLN A 267 2.14 -21.22 26.84
N GLU A 268 1.37 -20.45 26.07
CA GLU A 268 1.88 -19.26 25.37
C GLU A 268 2.47 -18.23 26.34
N ARG A 269 1.77 -17.93 27.44
CA ARG A 269 2.27 -17.02 28.47
C ARG A 269 3.54 -17.54 29.14
N PHE A 270 3.62 -18.85 29.39
CA PHE A 270 4.81 -19.48 29.95
C PHE A 270 6.00 -19.36 28.99
N ILE A 271 5.82 -19.77 27.73
CA ILE A 271 6.86 -19.71 26.68
C ILE A 271 7.33 -18.26 26.47
N ARG A 272 6.40 -17.29 26.41
CA ARG A 272 6.72 -15.89 26.15
C ARG A 272 7.60 -15.26 27.25
N ARG A 273 7.57 -15.78 28.49
CA ARG A 273 8.47 -15.33 29.57
C ARG A 273 9.93 -15.69 29.33
N GLY A 274 10.20 -16.73 28.53
CA GLY A 274 11.55 -17.11 28.12
C GLY A 274 12.01 -16.46 26.81
N TYR A 275 11.18 -15.65 26.16
CA TYR A 275 11.49 -15.05 24.87
C TYR A 275 12.12 -13.67 25.06
N TYR A 276 13.45 -13.60 24.89
CA TYR A 276 14.24 -12.37 24.97
C TYR A 276 14.72 -11.93 23.59
N GLY A 277 15.01 -10.63 23.45
CA GLY A 277 15.55 -10.03 22.23
C GLY A 277 17.08 -10.12 22.13
N GLY A 278 17.67 -9.34 21.23
CA GLY A 278 19.12 -9.22 21.11
C GLY A 278 19.74 -8.55 22.34
N HIS A 279 20.99 -8.90 22.63
CA HIS A 279 21.79 -8.27 23.68
C HIS A 279 22.17 -6.85 23.24
N ALA A 280 22.11 -5.89 24.16
CA ALA A 280 22.51 -4.51 23.91
C ALA A 280 23.40 -4.03 25.05
N ASP A 281 24.66 -3.75 24.74
CA ASP A 281 25.63 -3.20 25.68
C ASP A 281 25.55 -1.67 25.71
N VAL A 282 25.67 -1.09 26.90
CA VAL A 282 25.79 0.37 27.08
C VAL A 282 27.13 0.66 27.73
N TYR A 283 27.98 1.39 27.02
CA TYR A 283 29.27 1.85 27.54
C TYR A 283 29.09 3.20 28.25
N LYS A 284 29.64 3.33 29.45
CA LYS A 284 29.70 4.61 30.15
C LYS A 284 30.86 5.43 29.57
N PRO A 285 30.61 6.59 28.93
CA PRO A 285 31.68 7.43 28.42
C PRO A 285 32.48 8.03 29.60
N TYR A 286 33.80 8.03 29.50
CA TYR A 286 34.70 8.75 30.40
C TYR A 286 35.12 10.05 29.70
N GLY A 287 35.03 11.17 30.41
CA GLY A 287 35.50 12.50 30.00
C GLY A 287 36.45 13.07 31.05
#